data_AF-A0A0F9B0N5-F1
#
_entry.id   AF-A0A0F9B0N5-F1
#
_cell.length_a   1.000
_cell.length_b   1.000
_cell.length_c   1.000
_cell.angle_alpha   90.00
_cell.angle_beta   90.00
_cell.angle_gamma   90.00
#
_symmetry.space_group_name_H-M   'P 1'
#
loop_
_entity.id
_entity.type
_entity.pdbx_description
1 polymer ?
#
loop_
_entity_poly.entity_id
_entity_poly.type
_entity_poly.pdbx_seq_one_letter_code
_entity_poly.pdbx_strand_id
1 'polypeptide(L)'
;MKIDKIPISEVIPYEKNPRKNDQGVDIVANSIEKFGFRNPIILDKGNVVIAGHTRLKAAQKLRLTEVPVIWADDLSEDQVKALRIMDNKSAERSEWDFELLKDEFYSLENTDYFEFTGFFPDEISRIWDKETKEDDFEIPKEPKYKIEQGEIWILGEHRLMCGDSTKKEDVGALMGENKADMVFTDPPYNVDYEGGFGRQTMAEEEKKWTKIKNDNMNPEDWKEFCKGFMIQMELQEP
;
A
#
# COMPACT_ATOMS: atom_id res chain seq x y z
N MET A 1 -9.75 -38.13 -5.59
CA MET A 1 -9.32 -37.26 -6.70
C MET A 1 -7.85 -37.50 -6.97
N LYS A 2 -7.45 -37.67 -8.23
CA LYS A 2 -6.07 -37.87 -8.67
C LYS A 2 -5.55 -36.56 -9.28
N ILE A 3 -4.31 -36.21 -9.00
CA ILE A 3 -3.64 -35.04 -9.60
C ILE A 3 -2.69 -35.56 -10.67
N ASP A 4 -2.81 -35.03 -11.88
CA ASP A 4 -1.89 -35.29 -12.99
C ASP A 4 -1.34 -33.96 -13.54
N LYS A 5 -0.25 -34.03 -14.32
CA LYS A 5 0.27 -32.88 -15.07
C LYS A 5 -0.03 -33.07 -16.54
N ILE A 6 -0.53 -32.02 -17.19
CA ILE A 6 -0.79 -32.03 -18.64
C ILE A 6 -0.17 -30.79 -19.30
N PRO A 7 0.09 -30.83 -20.61
CA PRO A 7 0.51 -29.66 -21.36
C PRO A 7 -0.50 -28.52 -21.20
N ILE A 8 -0.01 -27.31 -20.92
CA ILE A 8 -0.88 -26.13 -20.73
C ILE A 8 -1.73 -25.83 -21.98
N SER A 9 -1.24 -26.21 -23.16
CA SER A 9 -1.93 -26.07 -24.44
C SER A 9 -3.21 -26.91 -24.56
N GLU A 10 -3.36 -27.94 -23.71
CA GLU A 10 -4.56 -28.79 -23.68
C GLU A 10 -5.65 -28.22 -22.76
N VAL A 11 -5.34 -27.22 -21.93
CA VAL A 11 -6.30 -26.60 -21.02
C VAL A 11 -7.11 -25.53 -21.74
N ILE A 12 -8.43 -25.68 -21.74
CA ILE A 12 -9.34 -24.78 -22.45
C ILE A 12 -10.00 -23.81 -21.45
N PRO A 13 -9.77 -22.50 -21.55
CA PRO A 13 -10.48 -21.52 -20.74
C PRO A 13 -12.00 -21.60 -20.98
N TYR A 14 -12.80 -21.53 -19.91
CA TYR A 14 -14.26 -21.40 -20.09
C TYR A 14 -14.60 -20.03 -20.67
N GLU A 15 -15.17 -20.02 -21.87
CA GLU A 15 -15.49 -18.81 -22.65
C GLU A 15 -16.42 -17.84 -21.89
N LYS A 16 -17.37 -18.38 -21.11
CA LYS A 16 -18.37 -17.59 -20.36
C LYS A 16 -18.01 -17.40 -18.89
N ASN A 17 -16.72 -17.35 -18.56
CA ASN A 17 -16.30 -17.08 -17.18
C ASN A 17 -16.75 -15.66 -16.76
N PRO A 18 -17.64 -15.51 -15.76
CA PRO A 18 -18.15 -14.21 -15.35
C PRO A 18 -17.14 -13.39 -14.52
N ARG A 19 -16.06 -14.01 -14.01
CA ARG A 19 -15.05 -13.35 -13.18
C ARG A 19 -14.02 -12.62 -14.04
N LYS A 20 -13.86 -11.31 -13.81
CA LYS A 20 -12.67 -10.55 -14.22
C LYS A 20 -11.58 -10.79 -13.18
N ASN A 21 -10.46 -11.35 -13.60
CA ASN A 21 -9.41 -11.84 -12.70
C ASN A 21 -8.00 -11.37 -13.07
N ASP A 22 -7.87 -10.40 -13.97
CA ASP A 22 -6.57 -9.91 -14.45
C ASP A 22 -5.73 -9.30 -13.33
N GLN A 23 -6.36 -8.61 -12.38
CA GLN A 23 -5.69 -8.02 -11.21
C GLN A 23 -5.03 -9.07 -10.30
N GLY A 24 -5.53 -10.31 -10.27
CA GLY A 24 -4.99 -11.38 -9.43
C GLY A 24 -3.91 -12.22 -10.10
N VAL A 25 -3.63 -12.02 -11.40
CA VAL A 25 -2.68 -12.86 -12.15
C VAL A 25 -1.28 -12.74 -11.59
N ASP A 26 -0.84 -11.53 -11.28
CA ASP A 26 0.53 -11.26 -10.83
C ASP A 26 0.79 -11.81 -9.44
N ILE A 27 -0.18 -11.64 -8.54
CA ILE A 27 -0.16 -12.22 -7.18
C ILE A 27 -0.03 -13.74 -7.27
N VAL A 28 -0.87 -14.39 -8.08
CA VAL A 28 -0.86 -15.85 -8.24
C VAL A 28 0.41 -16.33 -8.94
N ALA A 29 0.94 -15.58 -9.91
CA ALA A 29 2.20 -15.91 -10.57
C ALA A 29 3.37 -15.89 -9.57
N ASN A 30 3.50 -14.83 -8.77
CA ASN A 30 4.52 -14.72 -7.73
C ASN A 30 4.41 -15.86 -6.71
N SER A 31 3.18 -16.22 -6.32
CA SER A 31 2.91 -17.36 -5.44
C SER A 31 3.36 -18.69 -6.07
N ILE A 32 3.07 -18.91 -7.36
CA ILE A 32 3.51 -20.12 -8.08
C ILE A 32 5.04 -20.17 -8.20
N GLU A 33 5.73 -19.05 -8.46
CA GLU A 33 7.20 -19.03 -8.51
C GLU A 33 7.81 -19.35 -7.14
N LYS A 34 7.27 -18.77 -6.06
CA LYS A 34 7.82 -18.94 -4.71
C LYS A 34 7.49 -20.29 -4.09
N PHE A 35 6.24 -20.72 -4.20
CA PHE A 35 5.72 -21.90 -3.51
C PHE A 35 5.50 -23.08 -4.43
N GLY A 36 5.54 -22.91 -5.74
CA GLY A 36 5.08 -23.91 -6.69
C GLY A 36 3.55 -23.96 -6.79
N PHE A 37 3.06 -24.80 -7.69
CA PHE A 37 1.64 -24.90 -8.00
C PHE A 37 0.90 -25.76 -6.96
N ARG A 38 0.49 -25.15 -5.83
CA ARG A 38 -0.10 -25.87 -4.68
C ARG A 38 -1.54 -26.32 -4.86
N ASN A 39 -2.32 -25.60 -5.67
CA ASN A 39 -3.72 -25.91 -5.91
C ASN A 39 -3.91 -26.21 -7.41
N PRO A 40 -4.23 -27.45 -7.83
CA PRO A 40 -4.45 -27.81 -9.23
C PRO A 40 -5.63 -27.10 -9.90
N ILE A 41 -5.59 -26.98 -11.23
CA ILE A 41 -6.74 -26.50 -12.02
C ILE A 41 -7.77 -27.63 -12.11
N ILE A 42 -9.05 -27.30 -11.90
CA ILE A 42 -10.13 -28.29 -12.03
C ILE A 42 -10.70 -28.19 -13.44
N LEU A 43 -10.73 -29.31 -14.16
CA LEU A 43 -11.22 -29.42 -15.53
C LEU A 43 -12.46 -30.30 -15.62
N ASP A 44 -13.32 -30.03 -16.60
CA ASP A 44 -14.34 -31.00 -17.00
C ASP A 44 -13.76 -32.04 -17.98
N LYS A 45 -14.59 -33.01 -18.38
CA LYS A 45 -14.23 -34.07 -19.34
C LYS A 45 -13.73 -33.56 -20.71
N GLY A 46 -13.97 -32.29 -21.04
CA GLY A 46 -13.53 -31.65 -22.28
C GLY A 46 -12.30 -30.76 -22.10
N ASN A 47 -11.58 -30.90 -20.99
CA ASN A 47 -10.47 -30.04 -20.58
C ASN A 47 -10.86 -28.56 -20.39
N VAL A 48 -12.14 -28.24 -20.22
CA VAL A 48 -12.58 -26.87 -19.99
C VAL A 48 -12.50 -26.54 -18.51
N VAL A 49 -11.89 -25.40 -18.19
CA VAL A 49 -11.69 -24.97 -16.80
C VAL A 49 -13.03 -24.82 -16.07
N ILE A 50 -13.15 -25.53 -14.95
CA ILE A 50 -14.21 -25.35 -13.96
C ILE A 50 -13.75 -24.34 -12.90
N ALA A 51 -12.55 -24.53 -12.35
CA ALA A 51 -11.98 -23.65 -11.34
C ALA A 51 -10.47 -23.46 -11.56
N GLY A 52 -9.98 -22.25 -11.30
CA GLY A 52 -8.56 -21.92 -11.44
C GLY A 52 -8.18 -21.11 -12.68
N HIS A 53 -9.10 -20.33 -13.28
CA HIS A 53 -8.77 -19.44 -14.40
C HIS A 53 -7.62 -18.48 -14.11
N THR A 54 -7.49 -17.97 -12.88
CA THR A 54 -6.38 -17.08 -12.49
C THR A 54 -5.05 -17.84 -12.49
N ARG A 55 -5.06 -19.10 -12.02
CA ARG A 55 -3.90 -19.98 -12.03
C ARG A 55 -3.47 -20.35 -13.45
N LEU A 56 -4.43 -20.58 -14.36
CA LEU A 56 -4.12 -20.78 -15.77
C LEU A 56 -3.44 -19.54 -16.39
N LYS A 57 -3.99 -18.34 -16.18
CA LYS A 57 -3.39 -17.09 -16.66
C LYS A 57 -1.99 -16.86 -16.07
N ALA A 58 -1.81 -17.11 -14.78
CA ALA A 58 -0.52 -17.02 -14.12
C ALA A 58 0.50 -18.01 -14.71
N ALA A 59 0.11 -19.27 -14.93
CA ALA A 59 0.97 -20.26 -15.58
C ALA A 59 1.37 -19.86 -17.01
N GLN A 60 0.45 -19.26 -17.77
CA GLN A 60 0.73 -18.72 -19.10
C GLN A 60 1.72 -17.55 -19.02
N LYS A 61 1.55 -16.63 -18.07
CA LYS A 61 2.48 -15.51 -17.83
C LYS A 61 3.89 -16.02 -17.50
N LEU A 62 3.98 -17.06 -16.68
CA LEU A 62 5.22 -17.74 -16.31
C LEU A 62 5.79 -18.66 -17.40
N ARG A 63 5.09 -18.81 -18.54
CA ARG A 63 5.49 -19.68 -19.66
C ARG A 63 5.72 -21.14 -19.26
N LEU A 64 4.93 -21.64 -18.30
CA LEU A 64 4.97 -23.05 -17.92
C LEU A 64 4.50 -23.93 -19.08
N THR A 65 5.17 -25.05 -19.32
CA THR A 65 4.78 -26.01 -20.36
C THR A 65 3.69 -26.96 -19.89
N GLU A 66 3.64 -27.25 -18.59
CA GLU A 66 2.70 -28.16 -17.96
C GLU A 66 2.08 -27.56 -16.70
N VAL A 67 0.84 -27.95 -16.39
CA VAL A 67 0.12 -27.53 -15.18
C VAL A 67 -0.51 -28.73 -14.48
N PRO A 68 -0.58 -28.74 -13.14
CA PRO A 68 -1.29 -29.80 -12.42
C PRO A 68 -2.80 -29.60 -12.52
N VAL A 69 -3.52 -30.69 -12.78
CA VAL A 69 -4.96 -30.70 -12.98
C VAL A 69 -5.65 -31.80 -12.19
N ILE A 70 -6.93 -31.59 -11.92
CA ILE A 70 -7.88 -32.60 -11.44
C ILE A 70 -9.05 -32.59 -12.41
N TRP A 71 -9.42 -33.76 -12.95
CA TRP A 71 -10.65 -33.89 -13.72
C TRP A 71 -11.84 -34.14 -12.79
N ALA A 72 -12.92 -33.42 -13.04
CA ALA A 72 -14.25 -33.68 -12.50
C ALA A 72 -15.09 -34.34 -13.59
N ASP A 73 -14.62 -35.50 -14.06
CA ASP A 73 -15.21 -36.29 -15.15
C ASP A 73 -16.46 -37.08 -14.72
N ASP A 74 -16.72 -37.13 -13.42
CA ASP A 74 -17.90 -37.71 -12.78
C ASP A 74 -19.09 -36.74 -12.67
N LEU A 75 -18.89 -35.45 -12.99
CA LEU A 75 -19.94 -34.43 -12.88
C LEU A 75 -20.78 -34.29 -14.16
N SER A 76 -22.09 -34.11 -13.97
CA SER A 76 -23.02 -33.69 -15.02
C SER A 76 -22.75 -32.23 -15.44
N GLU A 77 -23.25 -31.83 -16.60
CA GLU A 77 -23.09 -30.45 -17.10
C GLU A 77 -23.64 -29.40 -16.13
N ASP A 78 -24.75 -29.69 -15.46
CA ASP A 78 -25.35 -28.77 -14.50
C ASP A 78 -24.57 -28.73 -13.19
N GLN A 79 -23.99 -29.84 -12.76
CA GLN A 79 -23.05 -29.87 -11.62
C GLN A 79 -21.79 -29.06 -11.93
N VAL A 80 -21.24 -29.18 -13.14
CA VAL A 80 -20.11 -28.38 -13.60
C VAL A 80 -20.43 -26.89 -13.59
N LYS A 81 -21.60 -26.48 -14.12
CA LYS A 81 -22.04 -25.06 -14.08
C LYS A 81 -22.20 -24.56 -12.65
N ALA A 82 -22.84 -25.35 -11.79
CA ALA A 82 -23.02 -25.00 -10.38
C ALA A 82 -21.67 -24.86 -9.66
N LEU A 83 -20.72 -25.76 -9.91
CA LEU A 83 -19.38 -25.72 -9.32
C LEU A 83 -18.60 -24.47 -9.75
N ARG A 84 -18.68 -24.06 -11.03
CA ARG A 84 -18.07 -22.80 -11.51
C ARG A 84 -18.57 -21.58 -10.72
N ILE A 85 -19.85 -21.55 -10.39
CA ILE A 85 -20.45 -20.42 -9.63
C ILE A 85 -20.09 -20.52 -8.16
N MET A 86 -20.22 -21.71 -7.57
CA MET A 86 -20.00 -21.96 -6.16
C MET A 86 -18.55 -21.66 -5.75
N ASP A 87 -17.57 -22.13 -6.53
CA ASP A 87 -16.13 -21.91 -6.24
C ASP A 87 -15.83 -20.41 -6.10
N ASN A 88 -16.28 -19.61 -7.07
CA ASN A 88 -16.12 -18.16 -7.04
C ASN A 88 -16.88 -17.50 -5.88
N LYS A 89 -18.11 -17.96 -5.59
CA LYS A 89 -18.96 -17.33 -4.57
C LYS A 89 -18.52 -17.67 -3.15
N SER A 90 -17.95 -18.84 -2.94
CA SER A 90 -17.51 -19.31 -1.62
C SER A 90 -16.46 -18.37 -1.02
N ALA A 91 -15.47 -17.96 -1.83
CA ALA A 91 -14.43 -17.02 -1.40
C ALA A 91 -15.01 -15.62 -1.05
N GLU A 92 -16.02 -15.14 -1.79
CA GLU A 92 -16.70 -13.86 -1.50
C GLU A 92 -17.59 -13.89 -0.25
N ARG A 93 -17.85 -15.08 0.32
CA ARG A 93 -18.65 -15.26 1.52
C ARG A 93 -17.80 -15.42 2.78
N SER A 94 -16.49 -15.42 2.65
CA SER A 94 -15.55 -15.46 3.77
C SER A 94 -15.19 -14.04 4.21
N GLU A 95 -15.06 -13.85 5.51
CA GLU A 95 -14.58 -12.62 6.13
C GLU A 95 -13.27 -12.90 6.87
N TRP A 96 -12.42 -11.88 7.00
CA TRP A 96 -11.19 -11.98 7.78
C TRP A 96 -11.47 -11.76 9.26
N ASP A 97 -10.90 -12.61 10.10
CA ASP A 97 -10.69 -12.29 11.51
C ASP A 97 -9.39 -11.46 11.59
N PHE A 98 -9.53 -10.15 11.75
CA PHE A 98 -8.39 -9.23 11.69
C PHE A 98 -7.42 -9.39 12.86
N GLU A 99 -7.88 -9.85 14.02
CA GLU A 99 -7.00 -10.11 15.17
C GLU A 99 -6.09 -11.30 14.86
N LEU A 100 -6.67 -12.42 14.42
CA LEU A 100 -5.88 -13.60 14.02
C LEU A 100 -5.01 -13.33 12.80
N LEU A 101 -5.52 -12.57 11.82
CA LEU A 101 -4.77 -12.20 10.63
C LEU A 101 -3.53 -11.36 10.98
N LYS A 102 -3.67 -10.44 11.93
CA LYS A 102 -2.55 -9.61 12.42
C LYS A 102 -1.46 -10.45 13.06
N ASP A 103 -1.82 -11.43 13.89
CA ASP A 103 -0.86 -12.34 14.51
C ASP A 103 -0.07 -13.17 13.46
N GLU A 104 -0.77 -13.68 12.43
CA GLU A 104 -0.11 -14.36 11.30
C GLU A 104 0.87 -13.43 10.57
N PHE A 105 0.46 -12.18 10.33
CA PHE A 105 1.32 -11.18 9.68
C PHE A 105 2.54 -10.80 10.53
N TYR A 106 2.42 -10.65 11.85
CA TYR A 106 3.56 -10.43 12.74
C TYR A 106 4.57 -11.57 12.68
N SER A 107 4.11 -12.81 12.52
CA SER A 107 5.01 -13.97 12.37
C SER A 107 5.85 -13.93 11.08
N LEU A 108 5.38 -13.19 10.07
CA LEU A 108 6.01 -13.08 8.75
C LEU A 108 6.86 -11.82 8.56
N GLU A 109 6.75 -10.81 9.45
CA GLU A 109 7.34 -9.47 9.30
C GLU A 109 8.84 -9.48 8.99
N ASN A 110 9.58 -10.44 9.55
CA ASN A 110 11.03 -10.57 9.36
C ASN A 110 11.42 -11.67 8.36
N THR A 111 10.52 -12.02 7.44
CA THR A 111 10.74 -13.10 6.46
C THR A 111 10.59 -12.61 5.03
N ASP A 112 11.25 -13.29 4.10
CA ASP A 112 11.11 -13.05 2.65
C ASP A 112 9.71 -13.40 2.10
N TYR A 113 8.77 -13.83 2.95
CA TYR A 113 7.45 -14.30 2.56
C TYR A 113 6.34 -13.27 2.79
N PHE A 114 6.63 -12.19 3.51
CA PHE A 114 5.67 -11.13 3.82
C PHE A 114 4.98 -10.57 2.57
N GLU A 115 5.75 -10.35 1.51
CA GLU A 115 5.29 -9.80 0.23
C GLU A 115 4.49 -10.80 -0.63
N PHE A 116 4.46 -12.08 -0.27
CA PHE A 116 3.80 -13.15 -1.03
C PHE A 116 2.42 -13.54 -0.49
N THR A 117 1.90 -12.76 0.47
CA THR A 117 0.57 -12.95 1.09
C THR A 117 -0.57 -12.57 0.14
N GLY A 118 -0.29 -11.74 -0.86
CA GLY A 118 -1.28 -11.22 -1.82
C GLY A 118 -2.06 -10.01 -1.33
N PHE A 119 -1.74 -9.50 -0.14
CA PHE A 119 -2.24 -8.21 0.35
C PHE A 119 -1.41 -7.07 -0.22
N PHE A 120 -2.07 -6.01 -0.65
CA PHE A 120 -1.40 -4.78 -1.08
C PHE A 120 -0.97 -3.93 0.12
N PRO A 121 0.04 -3.06 -0.02
CA PRO A 121 0.53 -2.23 1.09
C PRO A 121 -0.55 -1.42 1.82
N ASP A 122 -1.58 -0.94 1.10
CA ASP A 122 -2.70 -0.21 1.68
C ASP A 122 -3.66 -1.11 2.49
N GLU A 123 -3.80 -2.38 2.11
CA GLU A 123 -4.56 -3.36 2.87
C GLU A 123 -3.82 -3.80 4.13
N ILE A 124 -2.50 -3.99 4.03
CA ILE A 124 -1.61 -4.29 5.16
C ILE A 124 -1.71 -3.18 6.20
N SER A 125 -1.68 -1.90 5.78
CA SER A 125 -1.85 -0.78 6.72
C SER A 125 -3.11 -0.89 7.58
N ARG A 126 -4.24 -1.35 6.99
CA ARG A 126 -5.51 -1.51 7.72
C ARG A 126 -5.49 -2.65 8.74
N ILE A 127 -4.64 -3.66 8.53
CA ILE A 127 -4.46 -4.76 9.50
C ILE A 127 -3.65 -4.27 10.72
N TRP A 128 -2.71 -3.36 10.50
CA TRP A 128 -1.88 -2.80 11.58
C TRP A 128 -2.55 -1.67 12.33
N ASP A 129 -3.38 -0.89 11.65
CA ASP A 129 -4.20 0.15 12.28
C ASP A 129 -4.96 -0.49 13.43
N LYS A 130 -4.54 -0.13 14.64
CA LYS A 130 -5.36 -0.39 15.81
C LYS A 130 -6.65 0.38 15.56
N GLU A 131 -7.80 -0.20 15.90
CA GLU A 131 -8.90 0.66 16.31
C GLU A 131 -8.38 1.50 17.48
N THR A 132 -7.84 2.67 17.17
CA THR A 132 -7.64 3.72 18.14
C THR A 132 -9.05 4.04 18.60
N LYS A 133 -9.39 3.60 19.81
CA LYS A 133 -10.43 4.29 20.56
C LYS A 133 -9.96 5.73 20.62
N GLU A 134 -10.63 6.59 19.85
CA GLU A 134 -10.55 8.02 20.10
C GLU A 134 -10.82 8.17 21.60
N ASP A 135 -9.79 8.59 22.33
CA ASP A 135 -10.05 9.34 23.54
C ASP A 135 -10.99 10.48 23.12
N ASP A 136 -12.00 10.79 23.94
CA ASP A 136 -12.94 11.90 23.71
C ASP A 136 -12.20 13.27 23.79
N PHE A 137 -11.12 13.40 23.03
CA PHE A 137 -10.27 14.56 22.92
C PHE A 137 -11.00 15.55 22.04
N GLU A 138 -11.77 16.41 22.68
CA GLU A 138 -12.39 17.54 22.01
C GLU A 138 -11.31 18.49 21.51
N ILE A 139 -11.07 18.47 20.20
CA ILE A 139 -10.26 19.51 19.54
C ILE A 139 -10.95 20.85 19.79
N PRO A 140 -10.30 21.81 20.48
CA PRO A 140 -10.89 23.12 20.69
C PRO A 140 -11.22 23.75 19.33
N LYS A 141 -12.49 24.12 19.11
CA LYS A 141 -12.97 24.73 17.85
C LYS A 141 -12.21 26.00 17.48
N GLU A 142 -11.59 26.65 18.46
CA GLU A 142 -10.68 27.76 18.25
C GLU A 142 -9.34 27.46 18.93
N PRO A 143 -8.20 27.60 18.22
CA PRO A 143 -6.91 27.54 18.87
C PRO A 143 -6.83 28.65 19.91
N LYS A 144 -6.64 28.28 21.18
CA LYS A 144 -6.57 29.22 22.31
C LYS A 144 -5.37 30.19 22.26
N TYR A 145 -4.45 29.98 21.32
CA TYR A 145 -3.18 30.69 21.26
C TYR A 145 -2.96 31.23 19.85
N LYS A 146 -2.60 32.50 19.79
CA LYS A 146 -2.12 33.16 18.58
C LYS A 146 -0.61 33.01 18.58
N ILE A 147 -0.07 32.28 17.61
CA ILE A 147 1.38 32.10 17.44
C ILE A 147 1.88 33.27 16.60
N GLU A 148 2.92 33.96 17.07
CA GLU A 148 3.61 34.99 16.29
C GLU A 148 4.92 34.43 15.69
N GLN A 149 5.25 34.86 14.47
CA GLN A 149 6.49 34.43 13.83
C GLN A 149 7.70 34.92 14.65
N GLY A 150 8.66 34.03 14.91
CA GLY A 150 9.84 34.28 15.74
C GLY A 150 9.61 34.03 17.23
N GLU A 151 8.39 33.68 17.66
CA GLU A 151 8.12 33.30 19.04
C GLU A 151 8.78 31.94 19.38
N ILE A 152 9.56 31.90 20.46
CA ILE A 152 10.28 30.69 20.91
C ILE A 152 9.64 30.16 22.18
N TRP A 153 9.21 28.90 22.14
CA TRP A 153 8.72 28.15 23.28
C TRP A 153 9.80 27.24 23.83
N ILE A 154 9.89 27.17 25.16
CA ILE A 154 10.80 26.29 25.89
C ILE A 154 10.02 25.11 26.44
N LEU A 155 10.33 23.91 25.96
CA LEU A 155 9.66 22.65 26.26
C LEU A 155 10.66 21.70 26.95
N GLY A 156 10.96 22.00 28.22
CA GLY A 156 12.05 21.33 28.94
C GLY A 156 13.41 21.76 28.39
N GLU A 157 14.20 20.80 27.91
CA GLU A 157 15.50 21.06 27.24
C GLU A 157 15.34 21.45 25.76
N HIS A 158 14.12 21.36 25.22
CA HIS A 158 13.85 21.62 23.81
C HIS A 158 13.35 23.05 23.57
N ARG A 159 13.66 23.59 22.39
CA ARG A 159 13.15 24.89 21.92
C ARG A 159 12.34 24.68 20.64
N LEU A 160 11.19 25.32 20.55
CA LEU A 160 10.31 25.28 19.37
C LEU A 160 10.04 26.72 18.93
N MET A 161 10.10 26.98 17.62
CA MET A 161 9.81 28.30 17.06
C MET A 161 9.04 28.18 15.75
N CYS A 162 8.05 29.06 15.58
CA CYS A 162 7.45 29.30 14.26
C CYS A 162 8.28 30.36 13.54
N GLY A 163 9.23 29.95 12.71
CA GLY A 163 10.15 30.86 12.00
C GLY A 163 10.43 30.42 10.57
N ASP A 164 11.21 31.22 9.86
CA ASP A 164 11.65 30.98 8.50
C ASP A 164 13.07 30.39 8.50
N SER A 165 13.18 29.09 8.22
CA SER A 165 14.46 28.39 8.18
C SER A 165 15.39 28.83 7.05
N THR A 166 14.94 29.74 6.16
CA THR A 166 15.79 30.38 5.15
C THR A 166 16.46 31.66 5.66
N LYS A 167 16.06 32.19 6.83
CA LYS A 167 16.65 33.40 7.46
C LYS A 167 17.61 33.05 8.59
N LYS A 168 18.84 33.58 8.53
CA LYS A 168 19.92 33.19 9.45
C LYS A 168 19.63 33.69 10.86
N GLU A 169 18.91 34.80 10.93
CA GLU A 169 18.47 35.45 12.15
C GLU A 169 17.49 34.57 12.94
N ASP A 170 16.52 33.97 12.24
CA ASP A 170 15.51 33.07 12.83
C ASP A 170 16.19 31.81 13.39
N VAL A 171 17.02 31.14 12.60
CA VAL A 171 17.76 29.96 13.06
C VAL A 171 18.72 30.31 14.20
N GLY A 172 19.42 31.45 14.11
CA GLY A 172 20.29 31.94 15.18
C GLY A 172 19.54 32.19 16.49
N ALA A 173 18.35 32.78 16.43
CA ALA A 173 17.52 33.02 17.61
C ALA A 173 17.07 31.70 18.28
N LEU A 174 16.65 30.71 17.47
CA LEU A 174 16.26 29.38 17.93
C LEU A 174 17.43 28.61 18.54
N MET A 175 18.63 28.72 17.95
CA MET A 175 19.82 27.99 18.41
C MET A 175 20.52 28.65 19.60
N GLY A 176 20.38 29.98 19.75
CA GLY A 176 21.07 30.75 20.79
C GLY A 176 22.58 30.70 20.59
N GLU A 177 23.33 30.32 21.63
CA GLU A 177 24.80 30.18 21.56
C GLU A 177 25.26 28.80 21.04
N ASN A 178 24.33 27.85 20.89
CA ASN A 178 24.64 26.47 20.53
C ASN A 178 24.66 26.27 19.01
N LYS A 179 25.33 25.20 18.55
CA LYS A 179 25.28 24.71 17.17
C LYS A 179 24.61 23.34 17.12
N ALA A 180 24.02 23.00 15.98
CA ALA A 180 23.41 21.70 15.77
C ALA A 180 24.50 20.70 15.34
N ASP A 181 24.58 19.57 16.04
CA ASP A 181 25.44 18.44 15.62
C ASP A 181 24.83 17.68 14.42
N MET A 182 23.49 17.73 14.29
CA MET A 182 22.74 17.05 13.24
C MET A 182 21.47 17.85 12.90
N VAL A 183 21.07 17.80 11.62
CA VAL A 183 19.84 18.42 11.13
C VAL A 183 18.95 17.34 10.55
N PHE A 184 17.73 17.22 11.09
CA PHE A 184 16.63 16.49 10.46
C PHE A 184 15.76 17.50 9.74
N THR A 185 15.57 17.32 8.44
CA THR A 185 14.79 18.24 7.62
C THR A 185 13.95 17.48 6.63
N ASP A 186 12.77 18.03 6.35
CA ASP A 186 11.89 17.63 5.25
C ASP A 186 12.11 18.66 4.14
N PRO A 187 13.10 18.46 3.25
CA PRO A 187 13.39 19.42 2.22
C PRO A 187 12.18 19.54 1.30
N PRO A 188 12.01 20.70 0.67
CA PRO A 188 10.97 20.83 -0.34
C PRO A 188 11.25 19.83 -1.48
N TYR A 189 10.21 19.19 -2.02
CA TYR A 189 10.36 18.17 -3.07
C TYR A 189 9.78 18.60 -4.42
N ASN A 190 8.88 19.59 -4.44
CA ASN A 190 8.24 20.12 -5.64
C ASN A 190 7.50 19.04 -6.44
N VAL A 191 6.78 18.17 -5.72
CA VAL A 191 6.11 16.97 -6.26
C VAL A 191 4.59 17.14 -6.42
N ASP A 192 4.10 18.37 -6.26
CA ASP A 192 2.67 18.73 -6.26
C ASP A 192 1.87 17.86 -5.29
N TYR A 193 2.38 17.70 -4.06
CA TYR A 193 1.79 16.81 -3.09
C TYR A 193 0.39 17.28 -2.68
N GLU A 194 -0.57 16.38 -2.86
CA GLU A 194 -1.92 16.50 -2.35
C GLU A 194 -2.18 15.37 -1.36
N GLY A 195 -2.35 15.72 -0.08
CA GLY A 195 -2.49 14.71 0.97
C GLY A 195 -3.78 13.90 0.82
N GLY A 196 -3.65 12.58 0.70
CA GLY A 196 -4.76 11.71 0.35
C GLY A 196 -4.88 10.46 1.22
N PHE A 197 -5.40 10.57 2.44
CA PHE A 197 -6.03 9.46 3.18
C PHE A 197 -7.05 10.03 4.19
N GLY A 198 -8.26 9.44 4.24
CA GLY A 198 -9.35 9.81 5.18
C GLY A 198 -10.26 10.99 4.79
N ARG A 199 -10.07 11.62 3.63
CA ARG A 199 -10.61 12.98 3.38
C ARG A 199 -11.81 13.11 2.44
N GLN A 200 -12.35 12.01 1.92
CA GLN A 200 -13.58 12.06 1.12
C GLN A 200 -14.79 12.54 1.95
N THR A 201 -14.70 12.43 3.28
CA THR A 201 -15.71 12.83 4.25
C THR A 201 -15.46 14.21 4.89
N MET A 202 -14.33 14.88 4.59
CA MET A 202 -14.00 16.17 5.19
C MET A 202 -14.81 17.33 4.60
N ALA A 203 -15.13 18.30 5.45
CA ALA A 203 -15.81 19.52 5.04
C ALA A 203 -14.95 20.33 4.05
N GLU A 204 -15.60 21.00 3.11
CA GLU A 204 -14.93 21.69 1.99
C GLU A 204 -13.98 22.80 2.47
N GLU A 205 -14.27 23.41 3.62
CA GLU A 205 -13.45 24.40 4.30
C GLU A 205 -12.14 23.86 4.90
N GLU A 206 -12.07 22.55 5.16
CA GLU A 206 -10.89 21.87 5.70
C GLU A 206 -9.96 21.35 4.59
N LYS A 207 -10.49 21.21 3.36
CA LYS A 207 -9.69 20.83 2.18
C LYS A 207 -8.63 21.87 1.81
N LYS A 208 -8.70 23.09 2.34
CA LYS A 208 -7.65 24.12 2.12
C LYS A 208 -6.26 23.71 2.62
N TRP A 209 -6.18 22.73 3.51
CA TRP A 209 -4.91 22.22 4.08
C TRP A 209 -4.37 20.99 3.35
N THR A 210 -4.98 20.56 2.24
CA THR A 210 -4.54 19.34 1.53
C THR A 210 -3.38 19.57 0.59
N LYS A 211 -3.12 20.82 0.20
CA LYS A 211 -2.04 21.19 -0.70
C LYS A 211 -0.96 21.94 0.03
N ILE A 212 0.27 21.53 -0.22
CA ILE A 212 1.44 22.25 0.28
C ILE A 212 1.63 23.48 -0.60
N LYS A 213 1.68 24.66 0.04
CA LYS A 213 1.93 25.91 -0.67
C LYS A 213 3.32 25.85 -1.31
N ASN A 214 3.39 26.25 -2.58
CA ASN A 214 4.63 26.32 -3.35
C ASN A 214 5.31 24.96 -3.64
N ASP A 215 4.57 23.85 -3.65
CA ASP A 215 5.10 22.51 -3.97
C ASP A 215 4.92 22.14 -5.46
N ASN A 216 4.67 23.12 -6.33
CA ASN A 216 4.52 22.95 -7.78
C ASN A 216 5.05 24.19 -8.52
N MET A 217 6.27 24.59 -8.18
CA MET A 217 7.01 25.68 -8.81
C MET A 217 7.52 25.26 -10.19
N ASN A 218 7.68 26.25 -11.08
CA ASN A 218 8.43 26.06 -12.31
C ASN A 218 9.93 25.83 -12.01
N PRO A 219 10.72 25.29 -12.97
CA PRO A 219 12.13 24.96 -12.74
C PRO A 219 13.00 26.12 -12.27
N GLU A 220 12.76 27.34 -12.77
CA GLU A 220 13.51 28.54 -12.41
C GLU A 220 13.27 28.95 -10.95
N ASP A 221 12.01 29.09 -10.55
CA ASP A 221 11.59 29.44 -9.19
C ASP A 221 12.01 28.34 -8.20
N TRP A 222 11.88 27.08 -8.61
CA TRP A 222 12.29 25.92 -7.82
C TRP A 222 13.79 25.94 -7.51
N LYS A 223 14.60 26.25 -8.52
CA LYS A 223 16.06 26.34 -8.37
C LYS A 223 16.47 27.47 -7.44
N GLU A 224 15.78 28.61 -7.49
CA GLU A 224 16.02 29.72 -6.58
C GLU A 224 15.63 29.36 -5.15
N PHE A 225 14.48 28.70 -4.96
CA PHE A 225 14.03 28.22 -3.66
C PHE A 225 15.01 27.23 -3.01
N CYS A 226 15.48 26.23 -3.76
CA CYS A 226 16.48 25.27 -3.28
C CYS A 226 17.79 25.94 -2.85
N LYS A 227 18.22 26.99 -3.53
CA LYS A 227 19.41 27.76 -3.11
C LYS A 227 19.17 28.45 -1.77
N GLY A 228 18.01 29.08 -1.58
CA GLY A 228 17.65 29.71 -0.31
C GLY A 228 17.62 28.71 0.85
N PHE A 229 17.08 27.52 0.61
CA PHE A 229 17.09 26.41 1.58
C PHE A 229 18.52 25.96 1.95
N MET A 230 19.43 25.86 0.98
CA MET A 230 20.80 25.34 1.19
C MET A 230 21.81 26.36 1.73
N ILE A 231 21.57 27.68 1.56
CA ILE A 231 22.52 28.75 1.95
C ILE A 231 22.75 28.84 3.48
N GLN A 232 21.94 28.16 4.29
CA GLN A 232 22.04 28.14 5.75
C GLN A 232 23.01 27.11 6.32
N MET A 233 23.39 26.11 5.51
CA MET A 233 24.28 25.03 5.92
C MET A 233 25.71 25.39 5.56
N GLU A 234 26.35 26.26 6.36
CA GLU A 234 27.83 26.27 6.40
C GLU A 234 28.28 24.94 7.00
N LEU A 235 28.33 23.91 6.16
CA LEU A 235 29.02 22.67 6.48
C LEU A 235 30.48 23.05 6.70
N GLN A 236 30.95 22.95 7.94
CA GLN A 236 32.38 22.95 8.18
C GLN A 236 32.93 21.76 7.40
N GLU A 237 33.84 22.03 6.46
CA GLU A 237 34.60 20.96 5.83
C GLU A 237 35.27 20.11 6.92
N PRO A 238 35.32 18.77 6.72
CA PRO A 238 35.84 17.84 7.72
C PRO A 238 37.31 18.10 8.10
#